data_AF-A0A972YJ89-F1
#
_entry.id   AF-A0A972YJ89-F1
#
_cell.length_a   1.000
_cell.length_b   1.000
_cell.length_c   1.000
_cell.angle_alpha   90.00
_cell.angle_beta   90.00
_cell.angle_gamma   90.00
#
_symmetry.space_group_name_H-M   'P 1'
#
loop_
_entity.id
_entity.type
_entity.pdbx_description
1 polymer ?
#
loop_
_entity_poly.entity_id
_entity_poly.type
_entity_poly.pdbx_seq_one_letter_code
_entity_poly.pdbx_strand_id
1 'polypeptide(L)' 'MKLKVFTADGSKSEEKEFSAFPQFEGDKGVAALRQVVIAHRANARQGTASTKTRAEVRGSGKKLFRQKGSGTARQG' A
#
# COMPACT_ATOMS: atom_id res chain seq x y z
N MET A 1 -4.85 -15.85 29.41
CA MET A 1 -3.37 -15.98 29.46
C MET A 1 -2.84 -15.17 30.64
N LYS A 2 -1.85 -15.69 31.39
CA LYS A 2 -1.17 -14.95 32.46
C LYS A 2 -0.10 -14.06 31.86
N LEU A 3 -0.17 -12.76 32.11
CA LEU A 3 0.80 -11.79 31.63
C LEU A 3 1.40 -11.03 32.81
N LYS A 4 2.70 -10.79 32.74
CA LYS A 4 3.40 -9.92 33.70
C LYS A 4 3.10 -8.47 33.35
N VAL A 5 2.44 -7.78 34.26
CA VAL A 5 2.11 -6.36 34.13
C VAL A 5 3.14 -5.58 34.93
N PHE A 6 3.90 -4.75 34.23
CA PHE A 6 4.89 -3.87 34.84
C PHE A 6 4.27 -2.51 35.20
N THR A 7 4.76 -1.89 36.27
CA THR A 7 4.49 -0.48 36.57
C THR A 7 5.17 0.44 35.54
N ALA A 8 4.73 1.69 35.42
CA ALA A 8 5.25 2.65 34.42
C ALA A 8 6.79 2.83 34.49
N ASP A 9 7.35 2.67 35.69
CA ASP A 9 8.80 2.76 35.95
C ASP A 9 9.55 1.43 35.68
N GLY A 10 8.86 0.38 35.24
CA GLY A 10 9.43 -0.94 34.89
C GLY A 10 9.91 -1.78 36.09
N SER A 11 9.81 -1.27 37.31
CA SER A 11 10.48 -1.82 38.50
C SER A 11 9.73 -2.95 39.20
N LYS A 12 8.39 -2.97 39.14
CA LYS A 12 7.57 -4.02 39.77
C LYS A 12 6.73 -4.73 38.71
N SER A 13 6.64 -6.04 38.80
CA SER A 13 5.82 -6.87 37.91
C SER A 13 4.84 -7.71 38.71
N GLU A 14 3.55 -7.58 38.42
CA GLU A 14 2.49 -8.44 38.96
C GLU A 14 1.98 -9.38 37.86
N GLU A 15 1.71 -10.64 38.18
CA GLU A 15 1.05 -11.55 37.24
C GLU A 15 -0.47 -11.35 37.30
N LYS A 16 -1.05 -10.84 36.20
CA LYS A 16 -2.50 -10.71 36.06
C LYS A 16 -3.01 -11.67 35.00
N GLU A 17 -4.16 -12.27 35.28
CA GLU A 17 -4.82 -13.19 34.37
C GLU A 17 -5.79 -12.43 33.46
N PHE A 18 -5.54 -12.51 32.15
CA PHE A 18 -6.40 -11.91 31.13
C PHE A 18 -7.19 -13.01 30.44
N SER A 19 -8.46 -13.15 30.83
CA SER A 19 -9.38 -14.16 30.30
C SER A 19 -9.96 -13.79 28.92
N ALA A 20 -10.04 -12.51 28.59
CA ALA A 20 -10.67 -12.00 27.36
C ALA A 20 -9.69 -11.64 26.23
N PHE A 21 -8.49 -12.22 26.20
CA PHE A 21 -7.54 -11.93 25.12
C PHE A 21 -8.00 -12.60 23.81
N PRO A 22 -8.17 -11.85 22.70
CA PRO A 22 -8.60 -12.44 21.44
C PRO A 22 -7.52 -13.39 20.92
N GLN A 23 -7.80 -14.69 20.98
CA GLN A 23 -6.98 -15.75 20.40
C GLN A 23 -7.64 -16.25 19.12
N PHE A 24 -6.83 -16.51 18.10
CA PHE A 24 -7.30 -17.19 16.90
C PHE A 24 -7.51 -18.67 17.21
N GLU A 25 -8.66 -19.22 16.82
CA GLU A 25 -8.91 -20.66 16.91
C GLU A 25 -8.11 -21.41 15.83
N GLY A 26 -6.85 -21.73 16.12
CA GLY A 26 -5.95 -22.41 15.18
C GLY A 26 -5.71 -21.59 13.91
N ASP A 27 -5.78 -22.23 12.73
CA ASP A 27 -5.57 -21.57 11.43
C ASP A 27 -6.78 -20.75 10.94
N LYS A 28 -7.91 -20.82 11.65
CA LYS A 28 -9.13 -20.10 11.26
C LYS A 28 -8.91 -18.60 11.49
N GLY A 29 -9.09 -17.82 10.42
CA GLY A 29 -9.03 -16.36 10.47
C GLY A 29 -7.67 -15.74 10.11
N VAL A 30 -6.61 -16.53 9.90
CA VAL A 30 -5.30 -16.01 9.44
C VAL A 30 -5.42 -15.34 8.07
N ALA A 31 -6.20 -15.93 7.16
CA ALA A 31 -6.49 -15.35 5.85
C ALA A 31 -7.25 -14.00 5.98
N ALA A 32 -8.25 -13.95 6.86
CA ALA A 32 -9.03 -12.73 7.11
C ALA A 32 -8.16 -11.62 7.72
N LEU A 33 -7.31 -11.95 8.71
CA LEU A 33 -6.34 -11.02 9.28
C LEU A 33 -5.41 -10.45 8.19
N ARG A 34 -4.85 -11.32 7.34
CA ARG A 34 -3.99 -10.88 6.22
C ARG A 34 -4.74 -9.92 5.29
N GLN A 35 -5.98 -10.23 4.94
CA GLN A 35 -6.80 -9.37 4.08
C GLN A 35 -7.04 -8.01 4.72
N VAL A 36 -7.39 -7.97 6.00
CA VAL A 36 -7.61 -6.71 6.75
C VAL A 36 -6.32 -5.90 6.83
N VAL A 37 -5.18 -6.51 7.10
CA VAL A 37 -3.88 -5.81 7.13
C VAL A 37 -3.53 -5.23 5.77
N ILE A 38 -3.77 -5.97 4.68
CA ILE A 38 -3.56 -5.47 3.31
C ILE A 38 -4.50 -4.30 3.02
N ALA A 39 -5.78 -4.42 3.36
CA ALA A 39 -6.77 -3.37 3.14
C ALA A 39 -6.44 -2.10 3.91
N HIS A 40 -6.07 -2.22 5.19
CA HIS A 40 -5.67 -1.09 6.02
C HIS A 40 -4.44 -0.38 5.45
N ARG A 41 -3.41 -1.14 5.05
CA ARG A 41 -2.22 -0.58 4.39
C ARG A 41 -2.53 0.06 3.04
N ALA A 42 -3.44 -0.51 2.27
CA ALA A 42 -3.87 0.06 0.99
C ALA A 42 -4.60 1.39 1.18
N ASN A 43 -5.51 1.47 2.17
CA ASN A 43 -6.26 2.68 2.49
C ASN A 43 -5.37 3.80 3.05
N ALA A 44 -4.27 3.46 3.73
CA ALA A 44 -3.30 4.43 4.22
C ALA A 44 -2.41 5.03 3.11
N ARG A 45 -2.45 4.51 1.86
CA ARG A 45 -1.64 5.06 0.76
C ARG A 45 -2.23 6.37 0.28
N GLN A 46 -1.39 7.39 0.14
CA GLN A 46 -1.80 8.74 -0.24
C GLN A 46 -2.22 8.91 -1.71
N GLY A 47 -1.72 8.07 -2.63
CA GLY A 47 -2.15 8.08 -4.03
C GLY A 47 -1.73 9.31 -4.85
N THR A 48 -0.65 10.01 -4.50
CA THR A 48 -0.19 11.25 -5.16
C THR A 48 0.65 11.04 -6.43
N ALA A 49 0.78 9.80 -6.91
CA ALA A 49 1.54 9.51 -8.11
C ALA A 49 0.76 9.96 -9.36
N SER A 50 1.36 10.82 -10.18
CA SER A 50 0.83 11.25 -11.47
C SER A 50 1.97 11.52 -12.46
N THR A 51 1.80 11.08 -13.70
CA THR A 51 2.72 11.32 -14.81
C THR A 51 1.93 11.76 -16.03
N LYS A 52 2.51 12.65 -16.84
CA LYS A 52 1.81 13.19 -18.01
C LYS A 52 1.67 12.12 -19.09
N THR A 53 0.47 11.94 -19.62
CA THR A 53 0.21 11.16 -20.84
C THR A 53 0.64 11.95 -22.09
N ARG A 54 0.76 11.29 -23.25
CA ARG A 54 1.09 11.96 -24.53
C ARG A 54 0.18 13.17 -24.82
N ALA A 55 -1.09 13.12 -24.42
CA ALA A 55 -2.07 14.18 -24.63
C ALA A 55 -1.94 15.36 -23.66
N GLU A 56 -1.38 15.13 -22.47
CA GLU A 56 -1.17 16.16 -21.43
C GLU A 56 0.14 16.93 -21.62
N VAL A 57 1.06 16.38 -22.43
CA VAL A 57 2.30 17.05 -22.79
C VAL A 57 2.01 18.20 -23.75
N ARG A 58 2.49 19.41 -23.42
CA ARG A 58 2.40 20.58 -24.29
C ARG A 58 3.25 20.36 -25.54
N GLY A 59 2.60 20.29 -26.69
CA GLY A 59 3.24 20.11 -27.99
C GLY A 59 2.22 20.18 -29.11
N SER A 60 2.66 20.00 -30.36
CA SER A 60 1.76 19.89 -31.51
C SER A 60 1.46 18.42 -31.80
N GLY A 61 0.19 18.07 -31.96
CA GLY A 61 -0.24 16.77 -32.48
C GLY A 61 -0.11 16.65 -34.01
N LYS A 62 0.34 17.73 -34.67
CA LYS A 62 0.54 17.75 -36.11
C LYS A 62 1.74 16.88 -36.48
N LYS A 63 1.56 16.04 -37.50
CA LYS A 63 2.65 15.25 -38.09
C LYS A 63 3.80 16.18 -38.50
N LEU A 64 5.01 15.86 -38.04
CA LEU A 64 6.19 16.70 -38.23
C LEU A 64 6.61 16.81 -39.70
N PHE A 65 6.49 15.72 -40.46
CA PHE A 65 6.79 15.66 -41.89
C PHE A 65 5.92 14.62 -42.62
N ARG A 66 5.90 14.70 -43.96
CA ARG A 66 5.16 13.79 -44.85
C ARG A 66 5.55 12.33 -44.66
N GLN A 67 4.61 11.39 -44.86
CA GLN A 67 4.82 9.95 -44.59
C GLN A 67 5.89 9.29 -45.49
N LYS A 68 6.12 9.82 -46.69
CA LYS A 68 7.07 9.30 -47.69
C LYS A 68 7.85 10.47 -48.31
N GLY A 69 9.04 10.19 -48.81
CA GLY A 69 9.89 11.20 -49.48
C GLY A 69 10.60 12.16 -48.50
N SER A 70 10.82 11.75 -47.25
CA SER A 70 11.59 12.50 -46.25
C SER A 70 12.97 11.89 -45.93
N GLY A 71 13.24 10.65 -46.34
CA GLY A 71 14.48 9.92 -46.00
C GLY A 71 14.63 9.54 -44.51
N THR A 72 13.68 9.94 -43.67
CA THR A 72 13.67 9.71 -42.22
C THR A 72 12.71 8.59 -41.80
N ALA A 73 12.89 8.06 -40.59
CA ALA A 73 11.93 7.13 -39.98
C ALA A 73 10.55 7.78 -39.81
N ARG A 74 9.49 6.98 -39.86
CA ARG A 74 8.10 7.47 -39.72
C ARG A 74 7.86 8.00 -38.30
N GLN A 75 7.22 9.15 -38.20
CA GLN A 75 6.87 9.83 -36.95
C GLN A 75 5.41 10.29 -36.97
N GLY A 76 4.81 10.37 -35.78
CA GLY A 76 3.41 10.76 -35.57
C GLY A 76 2.51 9.57 -35.29
#